data_AF-A0A1J9S6K5-F1
#
_entry.id   AF-A0A1J9S6K5-F1
#
_cell.length_a   1.000
_cell.length_b   1.000
_cell.length_c   1.000
_cell.angle_alpha   90.00
_cell.angle_beta   90.00
_cell.angle_gamma   90.00
#
_symmetry.space_group_name_H-M   'P 1'
#
loop_
_entity.id
_entity.type
_entity.pdbx_description
1 polymer ?
#
loop_
_entity_poly.entity_id
_entity_poly.type
_entity_poly.pdbx_seq_one_letter_code
_entity_poly.pdbx_strand_id
1 'polypeptide(L)'
;MRLPSTLLLQLASWLPKPGPTPAADVTNQNVIPAAASAASAAAIVEPSPPPPQFSSPPPPPPSTNSTLPSPSPSPNSLPTCPSLSTPLALSTLPSLFSLSLPTSDSTLSPSALTSIAQIKQTLTLYALAIDGRDFSALDRVFAPGASAHYGPPIGRVAGREAIEATLPPLLTVYAGTQHVLGTVGVVLCQGGEREGDGEGEEKEGAVSVAYFTATHFGKQAPREGDEGVGGAAGWEDVVVAWGQYQDRWEKGEEGWRIVHRNLVYMGPFVSGA
;
A
#
# COMPACT_ATOMS: atom_id res chain seq x y z
N MET A 1 -24.57 19.27 -8.69
CA MET A 1 -24.19 19.64 -7.30
C MET A 1 -22.70 19.89 -7.29
N ARG A 2 -22.26 21.12 -7.01
CA ARG A 2 -20.85 21.51 -6.90
C ARG A 2 -20.37 21.26 -5.47
N LEU A 3 -19.26 20.55 -5.30
CA LEU A 3 -18.57 20.40 -4.01
C LEU A 3 -17.96 21.75 -3.59
N PRO A 4 -17.94 22.09 -2.28
CA PRO A 4 -17.40 23.36 -1.81
C PRO A 4 -15.86 23.35 -1.83
N SER A 5 -15.26 24.39 -2.42
CA SER A 5 -13.82 24.62 -2.58
C SER A 5 -13.02 24.78 -1.28
N THR A 6 -13.63 24.70 -0.11
CA THR A 6 -12.98 24.94 1.18
C THR A 6 -12.20 23.75 1.75
N LEU A 7 -12.49 22.52 1.32
CA LEU A 7 -11.80 21.32 1.84
C LEU A 7 -10.38 21.13 1.25
N LEU A 8 -10.13 21.66 0.04
CA LEU A 8 -8.78 21.62 -0.58
C LEU A 8 -7.82 22.66 0.01
N LEU A 9 -8.34 23.73 0.62
CA LEU A 9 -7.52 24.81 1.20
C LEU A 9 -6.98 24.48 2.59
N GLN A 10 -7.61 23.56 3.34
CA GLN A 10 -7.11 23.15 4.66
C GLN A 10 -5.96 22.12 4.60
N LEU A 11 -5.77 21.40 3.50
CA LEU A 11 -4.56 20.55 3.34
C LEU A 11 -3.32 21.38 2.93
N ALA A 12 -3.52 22.51 2.24
CA ALA A 12 -2.42 23.38 1.81
C ALA A 12 -1.93 24.35 2.92
N SER A 13 -2.76 24.65 3.92
CA SER A 13 -2.41 25.57 5.01
C SER A 13 -1.64 24.92 6.17
N TRP A 14 -1.39 23.61 6.12
CA TRP A 14 -0.73 22.84 7.19
C TRP A 14 0.69 22.36 6.85
N LEU A 15 1.20 22.68 5.65
CA LEU A 15 2.60 22.40 5.28
C LEU A 15 3.52 23.46 5.91
N PRO A 16 4.38 23.11 6.88
CA PRO A 16 5.39 24.05 7.36
C PRO A 16 6.40 24.36 6.26
N LYS A 17 6.81 25.62 6.16
CA LYS A 17 7.98 26.01 5.35
C LYS A 17 9.22 25.32 5.93
N PRO A 18 10.15 24.81 5.09
CA PRO A 18 11.32 24.10 5.58
C PRO A 18 12.18 25.01 6.47
N GLY A 19 12.32 24.63 7.74
CA GLY A 19 13.26 25.19 8.70
C GLY A 19 14.38 24.18 9.00
N PRO A 20 15.51 24.63 9.59
CA PRO A 20 16.69 23.79 9.75
C PRO A 20 16.48 22.68 10.79
N THR A 21 17.08 21.52 10.51
CA THR A 21 17.01 20.25 11.25
C THR A 21 17.68 20.33 12.62
N PRO A 22 17.07 19.76 13.69
CA PRO A 22 17.80 19.35 14.89
C PRO A 22 17.85 17.82 15.07
N ALA A 23 18.86 17.40 15.84
CA ALA A 23 19.35 16.04 16.03
C ALA A 23 18.39 15.11 16.82
N ALA A 24 18.59 13.81 16.59
CA ALA A 24 17.80 12.70 17.12
C ALA A 24 18.05 12.41 18.60
N ASP A 25 16.97 12.15 19.35
CA ASP A 25 16.99 11.36 20.58
C ASP A 25 15.72 10.49 20.62
N VAL A 26 15.92 9.19 20.82
CA VAL A 26 14.90 8.13 20.68
C VAL A 26 14.75 7.43 22.01
N THR A 27 13.62 7.63 22.68
CA THR A 27 13.08 6.66 23.65
C THR A 27 11.54 6.63 23.53
N ASN A 28 10.99 5.45 23.25
CA ASN A 28 9.55 5.24 23.05
C ASN A 28 9.07 4.19 24.06
N GLN A 29 8.35 4.62 25.09
CA GLN A 29 7.65 3.75 26.02
C GLN A 29 6.26 4.35 26.26
N ASN A 30 5.20 3.72 25.75
CA ASN A 30 3.83 3.97 26.21
C ASN A 30 2.93 2.77 25.85
N VAL A 31 2.44 2.07 26.89
CA VAL A 31 1.34 1.10 26.84
C VAL A 31 0.33 1.52 27.90
N ILE A 32 -0.94 1.69 27.54
CA ILE A 32 -2.07 1.91 28.46
C ILE A 32 -3.16 0.87 28.16
N PRO A 33 -3.81 0.25 29.18
CA PRO A 33 -4.74 -0.87 28.98
C PRO A 33 -6.13 -0.42 28.52
N ALA A 34 -6.75 -1.22 27.65
CA ALA A 34 -8.09 -1.02 27.12
C ALA A 34 -9.18 -1.53 28.07
N ALA A 35 -10.27 -0.75 28.21
CA ALA A 35 -11.52 -1.16 28.85
C ALA A 35 -12.50 -1.72 27.81
N ALA A 36 -13.17 -2.82 28.16
CA ALA A 36 -14.11 -3.55 27.32
C ALA A 36 -15.54 -2.98 27.38
N SER A 37 -16.26 -3.07 26.25
CA SER A 37 -17.72 -2.99 26.20
C SER A 37 -18.27 -3.68 24.95
N ALA A 38 -19.55 -4.06 25.03
CA ALA A 38 -20.14 -5.30 24.54
C ALA A 38 -20.69 -5.27 23.11
N ALA A 39 -20.81 -6.48 22.55
CA ALA A 39 -21.34 -6.80 21.24
C ALA A 39 -22.87 -6.58 21.12
N SER A 40 -23.32 -6.20 19.93
CA SER A 40 -24.72 -6.30 19.51
C SER A 40 -24.79 -7.10 18.21
N ALA A 41 -25.60 -8.17 18.24
CA ALA A 41 -25.85 -9.07 17.12
C ALA A 41 -27.03 -8.54 16.28
N ALA A 42 -26.90 -8.57 14.97
CA ALA A 42 -28.01 -8.39 14.04
C ALA A 42 -27.99 -9.49 12.97
N ALA A 43 -29.19 -10.00 12.71
CA ALA A 43 -29.47 -11.24 12.00
C ALA A 43 -29.25 -11.16 10.48
N ILE A 44 -28.91 -12.32 9.94
CA ILE A 44 -28.69 -12.64 8.53
C ILE A 44 -30.05 -12.73 7.83
N VAL A 45 -30.22 -12.00 6.72
CA VAL A 45 -31.32 -12.18 5.75
C VAL A 45 -30.72 -12.76 4.48
N GLU A 46 -31.18 -13.96 4.14
CA GLU A 46 -30.71 -14.74 2.98
C GLU A 46 -31.46 -14.31 1.71
N PRO A 47 -30.77 -14.00 0.58
CA PRO A 47 -31.42 -13.64 -0.67
C PRO A 47 -31.86 -14.87 -1.49
N SER A 48 -33.03 -14.76 -2.13
CA SER A 48 -33.59 -15.79 -3.03
C SER A 48 -32.81 -15.96 -4.34
N PRO A 49 -32.82 -17.16 -4.95
CA PRO A 49 -32.05 -17.46 -6.16
C PRO A 49 -32.64 -16.86 -7.45
N PRO A 50 -31.81 -16.53 -8.45
CA PRO A 50 -32.26 -16.03 -9.75
C PRO A 50 -32.75 -17.16 -10.69
N PRO A 51 -33.62 -16.84 -11.66
CA PRO A 51 -34.14 -17.78 -12.64
C PRO A 51 -33.11 -18.15 -13.74
N PRO A 52 -33.29 -19.31 -14.42
CA PRO A 52 -32.34 -19.82 -15.40
C PRO A 52 -32.31 -18.99 -16.69
N GLN A 53 -31.11 -18.73 -17.20
CA GLN A 53 -30.90 -18.08 -18.50
C GLN A 53 -30.60 -19.10 -19.60
N PHE A 54 -31.20 -18.86 -20.76
CA PHE A 54 -31.17 -19.68 -21.96
C PHE A 54 -29.85 -19.56 -22.73
N SER A 55 -29.34 -20.71 -23.18
CA SER A 55 -28.10 -20.86 -23.97
C SER A 55 -28.24 -20.26 -25.37
N SER A 56 -27.28 -19.43 -25.79
CA SER A 56 -27.11 -19.01 -27.19
C SER A 56 -26.23 -20.00 -27.97
N PRO A 57 -26.43 -20.16 -29.29
CA PRO A 57 -25.66 -21.08 -30.12
C PRO A 57 -24.23 -20.58 -30.41
N PRO A 58 -23.28 -21.49 -30.72
CA PRO A 58 -21.88 -21.16 -30.90
C PRO A 58 -21.59 -20.46 -32.25
N PRO A 59 -20.57 -19.58 -32.33
CA PRO A 59 -20.13 -18.96 -33.56
C PRO A 59 -19.35 -19.94 -34.48
N PRO A 60 -19.28 -19.66 -35.80
CA PRO A 60 -18.56 -20.49 -36.76
C PRO A 60 -17.03 -20.38 -36.61
N PRO A 61 -16.27 -21.40 -37.08
CA PRO A 61 -14.82 -21.45 -36.91
C PRO A 61 -14.09 -20.43 -37.79
N PRO A 62 -12.97 -19.83 -37.31
CA PRO A 62 -12.16 -18.92 -38.11
C PRO A 62 -11.27 -19.68 -39.11
N SER A 63 -11.13 -19.06 -40.29
CA SER A 63 -10.30 -19.49 -41.41
C SER A 63 -8.81 -19.53 -41.06
N THR A 64 -8.13 -20.62 -41.44
CA THR A 64 -6.71 -20.87 -41.21
C THR A 64 -5.84 -20.03 -42.14
N ASN A 65 -5.19 -18.99 -41.62
CA ASN A 65 -3.98 -18.42 -42.22
C ASN A 65 -2.79 -18.74 -41.29
N SER A 66 -1.95 -19.67 -41.74
CA SER A 66 -0.72 -20.08 -41.07
C SER A 66 0.28 -18.93 -40.98
N THR A 67 0.43 -18.38 -39.78
CA THR A 67 1.67 -17.73 -39.35
C THR A 67 2.16 -18.56 -38.18
N LEU A 68 3.40 -19.06 -38.26
CA LEU A 68 4.03 -19.87 -37.21
C LEU A 68 3.90 -19.15 -35.86
N PRO A 69 3.29 -19.77 -34.83
CA PRO A 69 3.24 -19.16 -33.51
C PRO A 69 4.64 -19.18 -32.90
N SER A 70 5.02 -18.05 -32.29
CA SER A 70 6.12 -17.98 -31.33
C SER A 70 6.04 -19.12 -30.32
N PRO A 71 7.17 -19.61 -29.79
CA PRO A 71 7.15 -20.69 -28.80
C PRO A 71 6.24 -20.31 -27.64
N SER A 72 5.23 -21.15 -27.39
CA SER A 72 4.33 -21.02 -26.26
C SER A 72 5.16 -20.89 -24.97
N PRO A 73 4.83 -19.95 -24.06
CA PRO A 73 5.50 -19.87 -22.78
C PRO A 73 5.37 -21.21 -22.05
N SER A 74 6.47 -21.69 -21.49
CA SER A 74 6.50 -22.92 -20.70
C SER A 74 5.41 -22.87 -19.63
N PRO A 75 4.67 -23.97 -19.38
CA PRO A 75 3.53 -23.98 -18.45
C PRO A 75 3.88 -23.66 -16.98
N ASN A 76 5.16 -23.41 -16.68
CA ASN A 76 5.69 -23.12 -15.36
C ASN A 76 6.23 -21.68 -15.21
N SER A 77 6.12 -20.80 -16.22
CA SER A 77 6.55 -19.41 -16.09
C SER A 77 5.49 -18.56 -15.39
N LEU A 78 5.89 -17.79 -14.37
CA LEU A 78 5.02 -16.81 -13.73
C LEU A 78 4.52 -15.76 -14.74
N PRO A 79 3.31 -15.19 -14.56
CA PRO A 79 2.85 -14.10 -15.42
C PRO A 79 3.71 -12.85 -15.22
N THR A 80 3.79 -11.97 -16.22
CA THR A 80 4.47 -10.67 -16.08
C THR A 80 3.74 -9.77 -15.08
N CYS A 81 4.50 -9.04 -14.26
CA CYS A 81 3.91 -8.09 -13.31
C CYS A 81 3.20 -6.93 -14.03
N PRO A 82 2.01 -6.50 -13.57
CA PRO A 82 1.40 -5.29 -14.09
C PRO A 82 2.23 -4.05 -13.71
N SER A 83 2.25 -3.04 -14.58
CA SER A 83 3.14 -1.87 -14.44
C SER A 83 2.78 -0.92 -13.30
N LEU A 84 1.56 -0.98 -12.75
CA LEU A 84 1.02 -0.08 -11.72
C LEU A 84 1.20 1.42 -12.00
N SER A 85 1.46 1.84 -13.24
CA SER A 85 1.55 3.26 -13.64
C SER A 85 0.28 4.05 -13.31
N THR A 86 -0.85 3.34 -13.25
CA THR A 86 -2.12 3.77 -12.66
C THR A 86 -2.51 2.83 -11.51
N PRO A 87 -3.19 3.34 -10.47
CA PRO A 87 -3.76 2.48 -9.43
C PRO A 87 -4.67 1.38 -10.00
N LEU A 88 -4.59 0.20 -9.41
CA LEU A 88 -5.52 -0.92 -9.65
C LEU A 88 -6.90 -0.53 -9.15
N ALA A 89 -7.92 -0.88 -9.95
CA ALA A 89 -9.31 -0.72 -9.55
C ALA A 89 -9.70 -1.76 -8.50
N LEU A 90 -10.51 -1.37 -7.52
CA LEU A 90 -11.04 -2.28 -6.50
C LEU A 90 -11.72 -3.53 -7.09
N SER A 91 -12.44 -3.35 -8.21
CA SER A 91 -13.13 -4.44 -8.90
C SER A 91 -12.20 -5.49 -9.51
N THR A 92 -10.93 -5.16 -9.77
CA THR A 92 -9.97 -6.09 -10.37
C THR A 92 -9.20 -6.91 -9.33
N LEU A 93 -9.23 -6.49 -8.06
CA LEU A 93 -8.43 -7.13 -7.01
C LEU A 93 -8.78 -8.62 -6.79
N PRO A 94 -10.07 -9.03 -6.72
CA PRO A 94 -10.39 -10.44 -6.52
C PRO A 94 -9.78 -11.32 -7.61
N SER A 95 -9.91 -10.94 -8.87
CA SER A 95 -9.35 -11.70 -10.00
C SER A 95 -7.82 -11.76 -9.96
N LEU A 96 -7.16 -10.64 -9.65
CA LEU A 96 -5.70 -10.58 -9.56
C LEU A 96 -5.16 -11.51 -8.47
N PHE A 97 -5.73 -11.45 -7.26
CA PHE A 97 -5.24 -12.22 -6.12
C PHE A 97 -5.76 -13.67 -6.09
N SER A 98 -6.78 -14.00 -6.87
CA SER A 98 -7.20 -15.39 -7.08
C SER A 98 -6.09 -16.24 -7.71
N LEU A 99 -5.20 -15.63 -8.49
CA LEU A 99 -4.04 -16.31 -9.08
C LEU A 99 -3.04 -16.83 -8.04
N SER A 100 -3.13 -16.36 -6.79
CA SER A 100 -2.24 -16.75 -5.70
C SER A 100 -2.86 -17.79 -4.76
N LEU A 101 -4.12 -18.18 -5.00
CA LEU A 101 -4.77 -19.22 -4.23
C LEU A 101 -4.28 -20.60 -4.71
N PRO A 102 -3.86 -21.50 -3.80
CA PRO A 102 -3.59 -22.88 -4.16
C PRO A 102 -4.85 -23.51 -4.75
N THR A 103 -4.71 -24.17 -5.89
CA THR A 103 -5.76 -25.05 -6.43
C THR A 103 -5.52 -26.47 -5.90
N SER A 104 -6.54 -27.33 -5.98
CA SER A 104 -6.44 -28.72 -5.52
C SER A 104 -5.24 -29.50 -6.11
N ASP A 105 -4.78 -29.10 -7.30
CA ASP A 105 -3.65 -29.73 -8.00
C ASP A 105 -2.37 -28.89 -8.02
N SER A 106 -2.30 -27.75 -7.30
CA SER A 106 -1.09 -26.91 -7.29
C SER A 106 -0.92 -26.18 -5.96
N THR A 107 0.13 -26.59 -5.23
CA THR A 107 0.60 -25.90 -4.04
C THR A 107 1.70 -24.91 -4.40
N LEU A 108 1.75 -23.78 -3.68
CA LEU A 108 2.87 -22.85 -3.80
C LEU A 108 4.16 -23.53 -3.35
N SER A 109 5.25 -23.30 -4.08
CA SER A 109 6.56 -23.81 -3.67
C SER A 109 7.02 -23.19 -2.35
N PRO A 110 7.88 -23.85 -1.57
CA PRO A 110 8.44 -23.27 -0.35
C PRO A 110 9.10 -21.90 -0.58
N SER A 111 9.83 -21.73 -1.69
CA SER A 111 10.44 -20.45 -2.06
C SER A 111 9.40 -19.35 -2.31
N ALA A 112 8.27 -19.70 -2.94
CA ALA A 112 7.17 -18.76 -3.14
C ALA A 112 6.54 -18.33 -1.81
N LEU A 113 6.32 -19.26 -0.88
CA LEU A 113 5.81 -18.95 0.46
C LEU A 113 6.79 -18.06 1.25
N THR A 114 8.09 -18.35 1.20
CA THR A 114 9.13 -17.50 1.79
C THR A 114 9.10 -16.09 1.21
N SER A 115 8.96 -15.96 -0.11
CA SER A 115 8.89 -14.66 -0.78
C SER A 115 7.67 -13.85 -0.34
N ILE A 116 6.49 -14.48 -0.26
CA ILE A 116 5.27 -13.84 0.24
C ILE A 116 5.44 -13.39 1.70
N ALA A 117 6.06 -14.22 2.54
CA ALA A 117 6.32 -13.86 3.94
C ALA A 117 7.30 -12.69 4.07
N GLN A 118 8.37 -12.67 3.27
CA GLN A 118 9.33 -11.56 3.23
C GLN A 118 8.67 -10.25 2.79
N ILE A 119 7.86 -10.27 1.73
CA ILE A 119 7.12 -9.08 1.26
C ILE A 119 6.20 -8.54 2.36
N LYS A 120 5.44 -9.42 3.03
CA LYS A 120 4.58 -9.02 4.16
C LYS A 120 5.38 -8.43 5.31
N GLN A 121 6.55 -8.99 5.62
CA GLN A 121 7.43 -8.46 6.66
C GLN A 121 7.97 -7.07 6.29
N THR A 122 8.34 -6.86 5.01
CA THR A 122 8.79 -5.54 4.53
C THR A 122 7.67 -4.50 4.59
N LEU A 123 6.42 -4.88 4.30
CA LEU A 123 5.25 -4.01 4.48
C LEU A 123 5.06 -3.62 5.95
N THR A 124 5.20 -4.57 6.88
CA THR A 124 5.17 -4.29 8.32
C THR A 124 6.30 -3.34 8.73
N LEU A 125 7.52 -3.57 8.22
CA LEU A 125 8.67 -2.69 8.50
C LEU A 125 8.40 -1.26 8.03
N TYR A 126 7.78 -1.07 6.87
CA TYR A 126 7.40 0.27 6.42
C TYR A 126 6.51 0.99 7.45
N ALA A 127 5.44 0.35 7.93
CA ALA A 127 4.55 0.96 8.91
C ALA A 127 5.31 1.35 10.19
N LEU A 128 6.14 0.44 10.71
CA LEU A 128 6.95 0.68 11.90
C LEU A 128 8.00 1.78 11.71
N ALA A 129 8.64 1.86 10.53
CA ALA A 129 9.61 2.89 10.20
C ALA A 129 8.96 4.28 10.18
N ILE A 130 7.77 4.40 9.57
CA ILE A 130 7.00 5.64 9.55
C ILE A 130 6.57 6.04 10.96
N ASP A 131 5.94 5.13 11.71
CA ASP A 131 5.41 5.41 13.04
C ASP A 131 6.50 5.68 14.08
N GLY A 132 7.62 4.96 13.98
CA GLY A 132 8.79 5.13 14.84
C GLY A 132 9.70 6.28 14.42
N ARG A 133 9.44 6.93 13.28
CA ARG A 133 10.30 7.95 12.65
C ARG A 133 11.73 7.47 12.36
N ASP A 134 11.91 6.18 12.17
CA ASP A 134 13.16 5.59 11.69
C ASP A 134 13.16 5.61 10.15
N PHE A 135 13.34 6.79 9.58
CA PHE A 135 13.29 6.97 8.13
C PHE A 135 14.48 6.33 7.42
N SER A 136 15.60 6.10 8.11
CA SER A 136 16.73 5.33 7.57
C SER A 136 16.35 3.90 7.21
N ALA A 137 15.44 3.27 7.97
CA ALA A 137 14.97 1.92 7.67
C ALA A 137 14.19 1.79 6.34
N LEU A 138 13.86 2.92 5.68
CA LEU A 138 13.26 2.90 4.35
C LEU A 138 14.23 2.38 3.27
N ASP A 139 15.54 2.33 3.55
CA ASP A 139 16.57 1.64 2.76
C ASP A 139 16.23 0.15 2.53
N ARG A 140 15.61 -0.49 3.52
CA ARG A 140 15.16 -1.88 3.52
C ARG A 140 13.76 -2.06 2.95
N VAL A 141 13.05 -0.98 2.63
CA VAL A 141 11.69 -1.02 2.09
C VAL A 141 11.68 -0.74 0.61
N PHE A 142 12.35 0.34 0.18
CA PHE A 142 12.34 0.81 -1.20
C PHE A 142 13.64 0.47 -1.92
N ALA A 143 13.54 0.15 -3.21
CA ALA A 143 14.69 0.05 -4.10
C ALA A 143 15.28 1.46 -4.34
N PRO A 144 16.59 1.60 -4.66
CA PRO A 144 17.20 2.92 -4.87
C PRO A 144 16.44 3.80 -5.89
N GLY A 145 16.02 3.22 -7.02
CA GLY A 145 15.25 3.88 -8.07
C GLY A 145 13.72 3.85 -7.87
N ALA A 146 13.23 3.52 -6.67
CA ALA A 146 11.80 3.38 -6.44
C ALA A 146 11.03 4.67 -6.70
N SER A 147 9.77 4.54 -7.11
CA SER A 147 8.86 5.68 -7.26
C SER A 147 7.62 5.50 -6.39
N ALA A 148 7.03 6.62 -5.97
CA ALA A 148 5.82 6.63 -5.17
C ALA A 148 4.84 7.72 -5.62
N HIS A 149 3.57 7.40 -5.67
CA HIS A 149 2.49 8.37 -5.86
C HIS A 149 1.67 8.45 -4.57
N TYR A 150 1.81 9.56 -3.85
CA TYR A 150 1.12 9.79 -2.58
C TYR A 150 -0.21 10.55 -2.74
N GLY A 151 -0.60 10.84 -3.99
CA GLY A 151 -1.76 11.68 -4.28
C GLY A 151 -1.55 13.13 -3.82
N PRO A 152 -2.49 14.05 -4.13
CA PRO A 152 -2.41 15.42 -3.63
C PRO A 152 -2.50 15.48 -2.09
N PRO A 153 -1.75 16.39 -1.42
CA PRO A 153 -0.90 17.43 -2.01
C PRO A 153 0.53 17.00 -2.38
N ILE A 154 0.98 15.82 -1.97
CA ILE A 154 2.38 15.38 -2.09
C ILE A 154 2.76 15.07 -3.56
N GLY A 155 1.88 14.40 -4.29
CA GLY A 155 2.09 14.07 -5.70
C GLY A 155 3.04 12.88 -5.91
N ARG A 156 3.85 12.96 -6.96
CA ARG A 156 4.78 11.89 -7.38
C ARG A 156 6.18 12.18 -6.85
N VAL A 157 6.83 11.15 -6.34
CA VAL A 157 8.20 11.18 -5.81
C VAL A 157 9.00 10.08 -6.50
N ALA A 158 10.22 10.41 -6.93
CA ALA A 158 11.09 9.49 -7.66
C ALA A 158 12.45 9.38 -6.96
N GLY A 159 12.90 8.14 -6.76
CA GLY A 159 14.09 7.79 -6.00
C GLY A 159 13.79 7.60 -4.51
N ARG A 160 14.41 6.60 -3.90
CA ARG A 160 14.29 6.32 -2.46
C ARG A 160 14.72 7.51 -1.61
N GLU A 161 15.81 8.18 -1.95
CA GLU A 161 16.29 9.36 -1.22
C GLU A 161 15.25 10.48 -1.19
N ALA A 162 14.53 10.69 -2.30
CA ALA A 162 13.47 11.68 -2.35
C ALA A 162 12.26 11.26 -1.49
N ILE A 163 11.94 9.96 -1.43
CA ILE A 163 10.91 9.44 -0.52
C ILE A 163 11.31 9.70 0.94
N GLU A 164 12.55 9.36 1.32
CA GLU A 164 13.10 9.58 2.66
C GLU A 164 13.14 11.07 3.05
N ALA A 165 13.37 11.97 2.10
CA ALA A 165 13.34 13.41 2.35
C ALA A 165 11.91 13.99 2.42
N THR A 166 10.94 13.38 1.72
CA THR A 166 9.57 13.90 1.61
C THR A 166 8.71 13.59 2.82
N LEU A 167 8.84 12.37 3.39
CA LEU A 167 7.94 11.91 4.46
C LEU A 167 8.16 12.59 5.82
N PRO A 168 9.39 12.84 6.31
CA PRO A 168 9.61 13.37 7.66
C PRO A 168 8.91 14.70 7.94
N PRO A 169 9.02 15.74 7.06
CA PRO A 169 8.37 17.03 7.30
C PRO A 169 6.86 16.92 7.51
N LEU A 170 6.20 16.01 6.79
CA LEU A 170 4.75 15.79 6.85
C LEU A 170 4.28 15.21 8.19
N LEU A 171 5.18 14.56 8.93
CA LEU A 171 4.87 13.88 10.18
C LEU A 171 5.27 14.71 11.42
N THR A 172 5.95 15.84 11.21
CA THR A 172 6.39 16.73 12.31
C THR A 172 5.24 17.41 13.05
N VAL A 173 4.07 17.55 12.43
CA VAL A 173 2.89 18.17 13.04
C VAL A 173 2.15 17.24 14.01
N TYR A 174 2.45 15.95 13.99
CA TYR A 174 1.82 14.94 14.82
C TYR A 174 2.71 14.57 16.01
N ALA A 175 2.11 14.26 17.16
CA ALA A 175 2.80 13.67 18.31
C ALA A 175 3.24 12.23 18.00
N GLY A 176 2.37 11.48 17.30
CA GLY A 176 2.64 10.14 16.82
C GLY A 176 1.71 9.74 15.68
N THR A 177 2.03 8.64 15.03
CA THR A 177 1.18 8.02 14.01
C THR A 177 1.05 6.52 14.27
N GLN A 178 0.01 5.93 13.72
CA GLN A 178 -0.20 4.49 13.71
C GLN A 178 -0.73 4.06 12.35
N HIS A 179 0.04 3.24 11.64
CA HIS A 179 -0.34 2.63 10.36
C HIS A 179 -0.69 1.16 10.57
N VAL A 180 -1.99 0.87 10.73
CA VAL A 180 -2.49 -0.50 10.84
C VAL A 180 -2.72 -1.06 9.46
N LEU A 181 -1.95 -2.10 9.09
CA LEU A 181 -2.17 -2.87 7.87
C LEU A 181 -3.16 -4.00 8.14
N GLY A 182 -4.25 -4.02 7.38
CA GLY A 182 -5.31 -5.03 7.46
C GLY A 182 -5.14 -6.11 6.41
N THR A 183 -6.08 -6.19 5.46
CA THR A 183 -6.03 -7.14 4.35
C THR A 183 -4.78 -6.93 3.50
N VAL A 184 -3.92 -7.97 3.38
CA VAL A 184 -2.73 -7.96 2.53
C VAL A 184 -2.76 -9.11 1.54
N GLY A 185 -2.88 -8.79 0.26
CA GLY A 185 -2.71 -9.71 -0.87
C GLY A 185 -1.34 -9.55 -1.51
N VAL A 186 -0.71 -10.65 -1.93
CA VAL A 186 0.57 -10.68 -2.67
C VAL A 186 0.45 -11.69 -3.80
N VAL A 187 0.81 -11.29 -5.02
CA VAL A 187 0.94 -12.16 -6.20
C VAL A 187 2.38 -12.13 -6.68
N LEU A 188 2.99 -13.30 -6.87
CA LEU A 188 4.31 -13.41 -7.49
C LEU A 188 4.17 -13.37 -9.02
N CYS A 189 5.10 -12.70 -9.68
CA CYS A 189 5.10 -12.48 -11.12
C CYS A 189 6.55 -12.34 -11.63
N GLN A 190 6.73 -12.33 -12.96
CA GLN A 190 8.01 -11.94 -13.55
C GLN A 190 8.16 -10.42 -13.51
N GLY A 191 9.20 -9.94 -12.84
CA GLY A 191 9.60 -8.55 -12.72
C GLY A 191 10.58 -8.11 -13.83
N GLY A 192 11.05 -6.86 -13.74
CA GLY A 192 11.81 -6.18 -14.78
C GLY A 192 10.94 -5.56 -15.87
N GLU A 193 11.27 -4.34 -16.30
CA GLU A 193 10.78 -3.79 -17.56
C GLU A 193 11.65 -4.37 -18.67
N ARG A 194 11.05 -5.04 -19.67
CA ARG A 194 11.75 -5.32 -20.92
C ARG A 194 11.90 -3.97 -21.65
N GLU A 195 12.99 -3.26 -21.42
CA GLU A 195 13.40 -2.17 -22.32
C GLU A 195 14.00 -2.78 -23.59
N GLY A 196 13.36 -2.55 -24.74
CA GLY A 196 13.86 -2.98 -26.04
C GLY A 196 13.73 -4.48 -26.35
N ASP A 197 14.49 -4.90 -27.36
CA ASP A 197 14.32 -6.10 -28.19
C ASP A 197 14.69 -7.43 -27.51
N GLY A 198 14.90 -7.46 -26.19
CA GLY A 198 14.97 -8.73 -25.44
C GLY A 198 16.18 -8.98 -24.55
N GLU A 199 16.98 -7.97 -24.19
CA GLU A 199 18.12 -8.15 -23.28
C GLU A 199 17.89 -7.46 -21.93
N GLY A 200 16.95 -8.00 -21.15
CA GLY A 200 16.79 -7.67 -19.73
C GLY A 200 16.84 -8.95 -18.91
N GLU A 201 17.59 -8.97 -17.82
CA GLU A 201 17.57 -10.09 -16.88
C GLU A 201 16.15 -10.30 -16.35
N GLU A 202 15.62 -11.52 -16.46
CA GLU A 202 14.37 -11.87 -15.80
C GLU A 202 14.57 -11.76 -14.28
N LYS A 203 13.84 -10.84 -13.65
CA LYS A 203 13.84 -10.69 -12.19
C LYS A 203 12.60 -11.33 -11.60
N GLU A 204 12.73 -11.92 -10.41
CA GLU A 204 11.55 -12.26 -9.62
C GLU A 204 10.84 -10.96 -9.20
N GLY A 205 9.55 -10.88 -9.49
CA GLY A 205 8.71 -9.73 -9.19
C GLY A 205 7.50 -10.13 -8.35
N ALA A 206 6.85 -9.12 -7.77
CA ALA A 206 5.56 -9.30 -7.13
C ALA A 206 4.71 -8.05 -7.23
N VAL A 207 3.40 -8.22 -7.00
CA VAL A 207 2.46 -7.13 -6.77
C VAL A 207 1.71 -7.38 -5.48
N SER A 208 1.53 -6.34 -4.67
CA SER A 208 0.74 -6.42 -3.45
C SER A 208 -0.28 -5.32 -3.34
N VAL A 209 -1.37 -5.61 -2.63
CA VAL A 209 -2.29 -4.61 -2.11
C VAL A 209 -2.41 -4.81 -0.61
N ALA A 210 -2.18 -3.76 0.16
CA ALA A 210 -2.37 -3.72 1.60
C ALA A 210 -3.37 -2.62 1.95
N TYR A 211 -4.51 -2.98 2.54
CA TYR A 211 -5.42 -2.01 3.13
C TYR A 211 -4.81 -1.44 4.40
N PHE A 212 -4.92 -0.14 4.59
CA PHE A 212 -4.45 0.53 5.78
C PHE A 212 -5.53 1.40 6.42
N THR A 213 -5.44 1.51 7.75
CA THR A 213 -5.95 2.65 8.50
C THR A 213 -4.75 3.37 9.11
N ALA A 214 -4.63 4.67 8.82
CA ALA A 214 -3.57 5.51 9.36
C ALA A 214 -4.18 6.54 10.30
N THR A 215 -3.82 6.45 11.59
CA THR A 215 -4.24 7.39 12.62
C THR A 215 -3.08 8.31 12.93
N HIS A 216 -3.30 9.62 12.84
CA HIS A 216 -2.31 10.64 13.15
C HIS A 216 -2.80 11.41 14.37
N PHE A 217 -2.01 11.43 15.44
CA PHE A 217 -2.36 12.09 16.70
C PHE A 217 -1.69 13.45 16.73
N GLY A 218 -2.45 14.54 16.72
CA GLY A 218 -1.92 15.90 16.76
C GLY A 218 -1.11 16.19 18.02
N LYS A 219 -0.22 17.18 17.91
CA LYS A 219 0.56 17.66 19.05
C LYS A 219 -0.28 18.58 19.92
N GLN A 220 -0.30 18.32 21.23
CA GLN A 220 -0.85 19.28 22.16
C GLN A 220 0.09 20.50 22.25
N ALA A 221 -0.48 21.71 22.20
CA ALA A 221 0.30 22.90 22.53
C ALA A 221 0.79 22.78 23.98
N PRO A 222 2.07 23.11 24.28
CA PRO A 222 2.54 23.15 25.65
C PRO A 222 1.63 24.04 26.49
N ARG A 223 1.07 23.53 27.60
CA ARG A 223 0.39 24.40 28.55
C ARG A 223 1.43 25.17 29.35
N GLU A 224 1.10 26.40 29.74
CA GLU A 224 1.97 27.19 30.60
C GLU A 224 2.23 26.41 31.90
N GLY A 225 3.50 26.09 32.16
CA GLY A 225 3.93 25.29 33.31
C GLY A 225 4.11 23.78 33.07
N ASP A 226 3.89 23.25 31.85
CA ASP A 226 4.24 21.86 31.53
C ASP A 226 5.76 21.72 31.33
N GLU A 227 6.42 21.01 32.24
CA GLU A 227 7.77 20.46 32.03
C GLU A 227 7.65 19.02 31.51
N GLY A 228 7.41 18.84 30.21
CA GLY A 228 7.29 17.51 29.60
C GLY A 228 7.10 17.48 28.09
N VAL A 229 7.26 16.31 27.48
CA VAL A 229 6.90 16.05 26.07
C VAL A 229 5.39 16.13 25.98
N GLY A 230 4.86 17.20 25.37
CA GLY A 230 3.42 17.44 25.25
C GLY A 230 2.65 16.17 24.86
N GLY A 231 1.61 15.85 25.63
CA GLY A 231 0.80 14.66 25.43
C GLY A 231 0.13 14.63 24.05
N ALA A 232 -0.48 13.47 23.72
CA ALA A 232 -1.39 13.41 22.59
C ALA A 232 -2.50 14.46 22.81
N ALA A 233 -2.78 15.24 21.78
CA ALA A 233 -3.88 16.19 21.83
C ALA A 233 -5.24 15.48 21.91
N GLY A 234 -6.32 16.25 22.11
CA GLY A 234 -7.67 15.70 22.21
C GLY A 234 -8.13 15.03 20.91
N TRP A 235 -9.30 14.41 20.93
CA TRP A 235 -9.85 13.73 19.73
C TRP A 235 -10.07 14.66 18.55
N GLU A 236 -10.26 15.95 18.80
CA GLU A 236 -10.30 17.03 17.81
C GLU A 236 -9.04 17.11 16.94
N ASP A 237 -7.91 16.63 17.47
CA ASP A 237 -6.60 16.69 16.84
C ASP A 237 -6.16 15.33 16.26
N VAL A 238 -7.07 14.35 16.20
CA VAL A 238 -6.82 13.05 15.58
C VAL A 238 -7.30 13.06 14.14
N VAL A 239 -6.44 12.69 13.20
CA VAL A 239 -6.77 12.52 11.78
C VAL A 239 -6.67 11.05 11.38
N VAL A 240 -7.74 10.48 10.86
CA VAL A 240 -7.81 9.11 10.37
C VAL A 240 -7.92 9.10 8.85
N ALA A 241 -7.10 8.26 8.21
CA ALA A 241 -7.13 7.99 6.78
C ALA A 241 -7.32 6.51 6.51
N TRP A 242 -8.13 6.18 5.49
CA TRP A 242 -8.28 4.83 4.97
C TRP A 242 -7.80 4.76 3.53
N GLY A 243 -7.08 3.71 3.20
CA GLY A 243 -6.57 3.56 1.86
C GLY A 243 -5.92 2.22 1.58
N GLN A 244 -5.19 2.20 0.48
CA GLN A 244 -4.41 1.07 0.01
C GLN A 244 -3.00 1.51 -0.29
N TYR A 245 -2.04 0.69 0.10
CA TYR A 245 -0.75 0.62 -0.57
C TYR A 245 -0.86 -0.40 -1.69
N GLN A 246 -0.61 0.03 -2.92
CA GLN A 246 -0.53 -0.85 -4.08
C GLN A 246 0.90 -0.82 -4.60
N ASP A 247 1.60 -1.93 -4.45
CA ASP A 247 3.06 -1.95 -4.61
C ASP A 247 3.48 -2.95 -5.70
N ARG A 248 4.48 -2.54 -6.47
CA ARG A 248 5.27 -3.43 -7.34
C ARG A 248 6.61 -3.68 -6.67
N TRP A 249 7.05 -4.92 -6.72
CA TRP A 249 8.23 -5.43 -6.03
C TRP A 249 9.20 -6.06 -7.01
N GLU A 250 10.48 -5.96 -6.66
CA GLU A 250 11.54 -6.77 -7.28
C GLU A 250 12.39 -7.40 -6.18
N LYS A 251 12.87 -8.62 -6.44
CA LYS A 251 13.83 -9.31 -5.60
C LYS A 251 15.24 -8.92 -6.04
N GLY A 252 15.94 -8.21 -5.18
CA GLY A 252 17.37 -7.93 -5.33
C GLY A 252 18.23 -8.87 -4.47
N GLU A 253 19.54 -8.62 -4.45
CA GLU A 253 20.50 -9.36 -3.62
C GLU A 253 20.17 -9.26 -2.12
N GLU A 254 19.67 -8.10 -1.68
CA GLU A 254 19.28 -7.82 -0.29
C GLU A 254 17.81 -8.20 0.02
N GLY A 255 17.17 -8.95 -0.88
CA GLY A 255 15.79 -9.40 -0.78
C GLY A 255 14.78 -8.51 -1.49
N TRP A 256 13.52 -8.62 -1.07
CA TRP A 256 12.39 -7.94 -1.71
C TRP A 256 12.32 -6.46 -1.33
N ARG A 257 12.19 -5.61 -2.35
CA ARG A 257 12.03 -4.15 -2.20
C ARG A 257 10.92 -3.63 -3.11
N ILE A 258 10.26 -2.57 -2.67
CA ILE A 258 9.27 -1.83 -3.45
C ILE A 258 9.99 -1.03 -4.52
N VAL A 259 9.63 -1.24 -5.78
CA VAL A 259 10.09 -0.43 -6.93
C VAL A 259 9.06 0.62 -7.35
N HIS A 260 7.78 0.39 -7.04
CA HIS A 260 6.73 1.36 -7.27
C HIS A 260 5.64 1.25 -6.20
N ARG A 261 5.13 2.39 -5.73
CA ARG A 261 3.98 2.47 -4.81
C ARG A 261 2.93 3.45 -5.31
N ASN A 262 1.68 3.03 -5.34
CA ASN A 262 0.53 3.94 -5.30
C ASN A 262 -0.09 3.91 -3.89
N LEU A 263 -0.25 5.09 -3.30
CA LEU A 263 -1.11 5.29 -2.14
C LEU A 263 -2.49 5.75 -2.64
N VAL A 264 -3.50 4.93 -2.39
CA VAL A 264 -4.86 5.14 -2.88
C VAL A 264 -5.78 5.36 -1.70
N TYR A 265 -6.22 6.60 -1.49
CA TYR A 265 -7.23 6.89 -0.47
C TYR A 265 -8.60 6.32 -0.89
N MET A 266 -9.26 5.65 0.06
CA MET A 266 -10.57 5.02 -0.15
C MET A 266 -11.74 5.87 0.37
N GLY A 267 -11.45 7.05 0.93
CA GLY A 267 -12.44 7.96 1.48
C GLY A 267 -11.80 9.29 1.89
N PRO A 268 -12.58 10.22 2.45
CA PRO A 268 -12.04 11.44 3.02
C PRO A 268 -11.20 11.15 4.26
N PHE A 269 -10.32 12.08 4.60
CA PHE A 269 -9.74 12.15 5.93
C PHE A 269 -10.83 12.54 6.92
N VAL A 270 -10.88 11.85 8.06
CA VAL A 270 -11.82 12.14 9.13
C VAL A 270 -11.04 12.64 10.33
N SER A 271 -11.34 13.84 10.81
CA SER A 271 -10.91 14.30 12.13
C SER A 271 -12.05 14.22 13.15
N GLY A 272 -11.70 14.12 14.44
CA GLY A 272 -12.68 14.41 15.50
C GLY A 272 -13.15 15.85 15.37
N ALA A 273 -14.45 16.06 15.54
CA ALA A 273 -15.07 17.39 15.63
C ALA A 273 -15.11 17.85 17.09
#